data_AF-R9IMS6-F1
#
_entry.id   AF-R9IMS6-F1
#
_cell.length_a   1.000
_cell.length_b   1.000
_cell.length_c   1.000
_cell.angle_alpha   90.00
_cell.angle_beta   90.00
_cell.angle_gamma   90.00
#
_symmetry.space_group_name_H-M   'P 1'
#
loop_
_entity.id
_entity.type
_entity.pdbx_description
1 polymer ?
#
loop_
_entity_poly.entity_id
_entity_poly.type
_entity_poly.pdbx_seq_one_letter_code
_entity_poly.pdbx_strand_id
1 'polypeptide(L)'
;MSELLSECHNLESVDFSGTETKYVKNFDQMFYECSSLKSVNLSGFDTGNATTMSAMFSGCKSLKNVDLSGFHTEKVYDMSRLFFECTALESVNLSSFDTSNVKRMSYMFYGCHKLTSLPVGGFNTSSVRALSETQ
;
A
#
# COMPACT_ATOMS: atom_id res chain seq x y z
N MET A 1 0.48 -7.95 -13.17
CA MET A 1 -0.37 -6.76 -12.94
C MET A 1 0.47 -5.60 -12.40
N SER A 2 1.39 -5.85 -11.46
CA SER A 2 2.34 -4.88 -10.89
C SER A 2 3.03 -3.93 -11.88
N GLU A 3 3.52 -4.43 -13.02
CA GLU A 3 4.32 -3.59 -13.93
C GLU A 3 3.51 -2.63 -14.81
N LEU A 4 2.19 -2.86 -15.00
CA LEU A 4 1.41 -2.11 -16.01
C LEU A 4 1.22 -0.64 -15.64
N LEU A 5 1.29 -0.31 -14.35
CA LEU A 5 0.99 1.01 -13.81
C LEU A 5 2.14 1.59 -12.99
N SER A 6 3.32 0.98 -13.06
CA SER A 6 4.54 1.59 -12.51
C SER A 6 4.96 2.79 -13.36
N GLU A 7 5.57 3.79 -12.71
CA GLU A 7 6.17 4.99 -13.31
C GLU A 7 5.20 5.82 -14.18
N CYS A 8 3.89 5.71 -13.93
CA CYS A 8 2.88 6.51 -14.63
C CYS A 8 2.84 7.94 -14.08
N HIS A 9 3.89 8.73 -14.35
CA HIS A 9 4.09 10.07 -13.79
C HIS A 9 3.00 11.09 -14.16
N ASN A 10 2.18 10.82 -15.19
CA ASN A 10 1.09 11.70 -15.63
C ASN A 10 -0.30 11.17 -15.24
N LEU A 11 -0.40 9.97 -14.65
CA LEU A 11 -1.69 9.40 -14.27
C LEU A 11 -2.20 10.09 -13.01
N GLU A 12 -3.32 10.81 -13.12
CA GLU A 12 -3.89 11.54 -11.97
C GLU A 12 -4.90 10.72 -11.17
N SER A 13 -5.60 9.78 -11.82
CA SER A 13 -6.62 8.96 -11.19
C SER A 13 -6.80 7.64 -11.90
N VAL A 14 -7.22 6.61 -11.18
CA VAL A 14 -7.55 5.30 -11.75
C VAL A 14 -8.73 4.66 -11.01
N ASP A 15 -9.56 3.92 -11.74
CA ASP A 15 -10.71 3.20 -11.21
C ASP A 15 -10.65 1.70 -11.52
N PHE A 16 -10.57 0.88 -10.47
CA PHE A 16 -10.52 -0.57 -10.53
C PHE A 16 -11.79 -1.26 -10.02
N SER A 17 -12.89 -0.53 -9.84
CA SER A 17 -14.15 -1.09 -9.34
C SER A 17 -14.67 -2.32 -10.11
N GLY A 18 -14.33 -2.45 -11.40
CA GLY A 18 -14.71 -3.58 -12.25
C GLY A 18 -13.62 -4.65 -12.49
N THR A 19 -12.50 -4.64 -11.75
CA THR A 19 -11.36 -5.52 -12.03
C THR A 19 -11.35 -6.75 -11.14
N GLU A 20 -11.20 -7.95 -11.71
CA GLU A 20 -11.01 -9.19 -10.92
C GLU A 20 -9.54 -9.44 -10.59
N THR A 21 -9.19 -9.47 -9.30
CA THR A 21 -7.81 -9.73 -8.84
C THR A 21 -7.65 -11.00 -8.01
N LYS A 22 -8.68 -11.86 -7.91
CA LYS A 22 -8.71 -13.04 -7.00
C LYS A 22 -7.56 -14.04 -7.16
N TYR A 23 -6.88 -14.06 -8.30
CA TYR A 23 -5.73 -14.95 -8.57
C TYR A 23 -4.38 -14.23 -8.47
N VAL A 24 -4.38 -12.91 -8.27
CA VAL A 24 -3.16 -12.11 -8.15
C VAL A 24 -2.54 -12.35 -6.78
N LYS A 25 -1.28 -12.79 -6.78
CA LYS A 25 -0.50 -13.01 -5.55
C LYS A 25 0.49 -11.89 -5.24
N ASN A 26 0.86 -11.11 -6.26
CA ASN A 26 1.87 -10.08 -6.19
C ASN A 26 1.23 -8.74 -6.61
N PHE A 27 1.17 -7.82 -5.66
CA PHE A 27 0.74 -6.43 -5.86
C PHE A 27 1.91 -5.46 -5.67
N ASP A 28 3.15 -5.97 -5.70
CA ASP A 28 4.35 -5.16 -5.53
C ASP A 28 4.37 -4.05 -6.58
N GLN A 29 4.79 -2.85 -6.18
CA GLN A 29 5.07 -1.74 -7.11
C GLN A 29 3.94 -1.35 -8.07
N MET A 30 2.69 -1.73 -7.80
CA MET A 30 1.58 -1.53 -8.75
C MET A 30 1.40 -0.07 -9.17
N PHE A 31 1.62 0.90 -8.28
CA PHE A 31 1.58 2.34 -8.56
C PHE A 31 2.92 3.01 -8.24
N TYR A 32 4.01 2.26 -8.31
CA TYR A 32 5.34 2.77 -7.99
C TYR A 32 5.68 4.01 -8.81
N GLU A 33 6.15 5.09 -8.18
CA GLU A 33 6.54 6.36 -8.80
C GLU A 33 5.45 7.03 -9.66
N CYS A 34 4.17 6.72 -9.43
CA CYS A 34 3.03 7.47 -9.99
C CYS A 34 2.86 8.81 -9.29
N SER A 35 3.82 9.71 -9.50
CA SER A 35 4.00 10.95 -8.74
C SER A 35 2.83 11.94 -8.87
N SER A 36 2.07 11.91 -9.97
CA SER A 36 0.87 12.73 -10.17
C SER A 36 -0.44 12.09 -9.72
N LEU A 37 -0.42 10.85 -9.21
CA LEU A 37 -1.62 10.11 -8.81
C LEU A 37 -2.25 10.76 -7.57
N LYS A 38 -3.46 11.28 -7.73
CA LYS A 38 -4.23 11.98 -6.68
C LYS A 38 -5.29 11.10 -6.05
N SER A 39 -5.88 10.18 -6.83
CA SER A 39 -6.94 9.28 -6.35
C SER A 39 -6.85 7.89 -6.99
N VAL A 40 -7.23 6.88 -6.21
CA VAL A 40 -7.35 5.49 -6.65
C VAL A 40 -8.66 4.92 -6.13
N ASN A 41 -9.45 4.29 -6.99
CA ASN A 41 -10.56 3.47 -6.54
C ASN A 41 -10.17 1.98 -6.65
N LEU A 42 -10.04 1.32 -5.51
CA LEU A 42 -9.58 -0.08 -5.40
C LEU A 42 -10.69 -1.01 -4.92
N SER A 43 -11.95 -0.57 -4.93
CA SER A 43 -13.07 -1.33 -4.38
C SER A 43 -13.32 -2.69 -5.07
N GLY A 44 -12.79 -2.89 -6.27
CA GLY A 44 -12.88 -4.15 -7.00
C GLY A 44 -11.80 -5.17 -6.62
N PHE A 45 -10.80 -4.80 -5.83
CA PHE A 45 -9.69 -5.69 -5.50
C PHE A 45 -10.13 -6.80 -4.54
N ASP A 46 -9.99 -8.04 -4.99
CA ASP A 46 -9.92 -9.23 -4.13
C ASP A 46 -8.44 -9.55 -3.89
N THR A 47 -7.97 -9.27 -2.67
CA THR A 47 -6.59 -9.49 -2.24
C THR A 47 -6.44 -10.74 -1.38
N GLY A 48 -7.45 -11.61 -1.27
CA GLY A 48 -7.42 -12.78 -0.38
C GLY A 48 -6.37 -13.83 -0.75
N ASN A 49 -5.71 -13.70 -1.91
CA ASN A 49 -4.57 -14.52 -2.32
C ASN A 49 -3.25 -13.75 -2.43
N ALA A 50 -3.25 -12.46 -2.07
CA ALA A 50 -2.05 -11.64 -2.04
C ALA A 50 -1.02 -12.20 -1.05
N THR A 51 0.23 -12.20 -1.47
CA THR A 51 1.38 -12.64 -0.67
C THR A 51 2.41 -11.52 -0.50
N THR A 52 2.44 -10.56 -1.43
CA THR A 52 3.32 -9.40 -1.40
C THR A 52 2.58 -8.13 -1.83
N MET A 53 2.86 -7.03 -1.14
CA MET A 53 2.33 -5.68 -1.41
C MET A 53 3.43 -4.62 -1.23
N SER A 54 4.69 -4.99 -1.46
CA SER A 54 5.84 -4.11 -1.23
C SER A 54 5.84 -2.94 -2.22
N ALA A 55 6.15 -1.74 -1.73
CA ALA A 55 6.27 -0.53 -2.54
C ALA A 55 5.06 -0.19 -3.44
N MET A 56 3.85 -0.70 -3.12
CA MET A 56 2.67 -0.57 -3.99
C MET A 56 2.33 0.89 -4.35
N PHE A 57 2.49 1.84 -3.41
CA PHE A 57 2.27 3.27 -3.63
C PHE A 57 3.55 4.10 -3.45
N SER A 58 4.72 3.45 -3.37
CA SER A 58 5.98 4.15 -3.14
C SER A 58 6.20 5.23 -4.20
N GLY A 59 6.46 6.47 -3.80
CA GLY A 59 6.67 7.60 -4.70
C GLY A 59 5.39 8.25 -5.25
N CYS A 60 4.19 7.85 -4.81
CA CYS A 60 2.93 8.54 -5.13
C CYS A 60 2.83 9.90 -4.40
N LYS A 61 3.65 10.86 -4.82
CA LYS A 61 3.84 12.17 -4.14
C LYS A 61 2.60 13.06 -4.13
N SER A 62 1.61 12.82 -5.00
CA SER A 62 0.35 13.59 -5.05
C SER A 62 -0.84 12.90 -4.36
N LEU A 63 -0.66 11.65 -3.89
CA LEU A 63 -1.75 10.87 -3.31
C LEU A 63 -2.04 11.36 -1.89
N LYS A 64 -3.26 11.85 -1.66
CA LYS A 64 -3.64 12.45 -0.36
C LYS A 64 -4.34 11.48 0.58
N ASN A 65 -5.21 10.65 0.03
CA ASN A 65 -6.04 9.74 0.81
C ASN A 65 -6.15 8.42 0.05
N VAL A 66 -6.13 7.31 0.79
CA VAL A 66 -6.32 5.97 0.21
C VAL A 66 -7.11 5.10 1.17
N ASP A 67 -8.17 4.47 0.66
CA ASP A 67 -8.99 3.54 1.41
C ASP A 67 -8.63 2.10 1.02
N LEU A 68 -8.04 1.37 1.96
CA LEU A 68 -7.67 -0.04 1.80
C LEU A 68 -8.49 -0.95 2.73
N SER A 69 -9.63 -0.49 3.26
CA SER A 69 -10.46 -1.27 4.19
C SER A 69 -11.09 -2.55 3.61
N GLY A 70 -11.07 -2.72 2.28
CA GLY A 70 -11.47 -3.96 1.62
C GLY A 70 -10.34 -4.99 1.47
N PHE A 71 -9.10 -4.66 1.86
CA PHE A 71 -7.97 -5.55 1.64
C PHE A 71 -7.92 -6.65 2.69
N HIS A 72 -7.82 -7.89 2.20
CA HIS A 72 -7.49 -9.10 2.93
C HIS A 72 -5.98 -9.31 2.83
N THR A 73 -5.29 -9.37 3.97
CA THR A 73 -3.81 -9.34 4.05
C THR A 73 -3.22 -10.47 4.88
N GLU A 74 -4.04 -11.42 5.32
CA GLU A 74 -3.67 -12.53 6.20
C GLU A 74 -2.56 -13.43 5.64
N LYS A 75 -2.34 -13.44 4.31
CA LYS A 75 -1.27 -14.20 3.63
C LYS A 75 -0.05 -13.35 3.28
N VAL A 76 -0.12 -12.03 3.46
CA VAL A 76 0.94 -11.12 3.05
C VAL A 76 2.11 -11.23 4.01
N TYR A 77 3.31 -11.42 3.48
CA TYR A 77 4.53 -11.49 4.29
C TYR A 77 5.47 -10.28 4.09
N ASP A 78 5.21 -9.45 3.07
CA ASP A 78 6.01 -8.27 2.74
C ASP A 78 5.12 -7.05 2.44
N MET A 79 5.24 -6.03 3.30
CA MET A 79 4.62 -4.71 3.17
C MET A 79 5.67 -3.59 3.23
N SER A 80 6.94 -3.92 2.95
CA SER A 80 8.01 -2.94 2.98
C SER A 80 7.73 -1.80 1.99
N ARG A 81 8.04 -0.57 2.40
CA ARG A 81 7.89 0.64 1.58
C ARG A 81 6.48 0.91 1.02
N LEU A 82 5.41 0.33 1.57
CA LEU A 82 4.05 0.39 0.99
C LEU A 82 3.63 1.81 0.57
N PHE A 83 3.96 2.82 1.39
CA PHE A 83 3.73 4.25 1.15
C PHE A 83 5.02 5.08 1.22
N PHE A 84 6.18 4.49 0.91
CA PHE A 84 7.45 5.20 0.97
C PHE A 84 7.42 6.48 0.10
N GLU A 85 7.83 7.62 0.66
CA GLU A 85 7.87 8.92 -0.03
C GLU A 85 6.51 9.39 -0.59
N CYS A 86 5.38 8.95 -0.02
CA CYS A 86 4.06 9.54 -0.29
C CYS A 86 3.91 10.88 0.47
N THR A 87 4.65 11.90 0.06
CA THR A 87 4.80 13.16 0.80
C THR A 87 3.50 13.95 1.00
N ALA A 88 2.49 13.76 0.14
CA ALA A 88 1.17 14.39 0.27
C ALA A 88 0.13 13.56 1.05
N LEU A 89 0.47 12.35 1.51
CA LEU A 89 -0.48 11.44 2.16
C LEU A 89 -0.91 12.00 3.51
N GLU A 90 -2.19 12.34 3.62
CA GLU A 90 -2.81 12.94 4.80
C GLU A 90 -3.58 11.90 5.63
N SER A 91 -4.19 10.91 4.96
CA SER A 91 -4.87 9.80 5.64
C SER A 91 -4.80 8.48 4.87
N VAL A 92 -4.85 7.37 5.60
CA VAL A 92 -4.96 6.03 5.03
C VAL A 92 -5.81 5.15 5.92
N ASN A 93 -6.74 4.41 5.31
CA ASN A 93 -7.56 3.45 6.04
C ASN A 93 -7.00 2.03 5.89
N LEU A 94 -6.44 1.50 6.99
CA LEU A 94 -5.85 0.16 7.08
C LEU A 94 -6.62 -0.75 8.05
N SER A 95 -7.89 -0.43 8.35
CA SER A 95 -8.64 -1.10 9.42
C SER A 95 -8.82 -2.61 9.24
N SER A 96 -8.69 -3.13 8.02
CA SER A 96 -8.81 -4.55 7.68
C SER A 96 -7.48 -5.31 7.66
N PHE A 97 -6.35 -4.63 7.90
CA PHE A 97 -5.05 -5.25 7.77
C PHE A 97 -4.82 -6.28 8.89
N ASP A 98 -4.63 -7.54 8.52
CA ASP A 98 -4.07 -8.58 9.37
C ASP A 98 -2.57 -8.69 9.09
N THR A 99 -1.77 -8.20 10.02
CA THR A 99 -0.32 -8.18 9.89
C THR A 99 0.38 -9.34 10.57
N SER A 100 -0.34 -10.35 11.09
CA SER A 100 0.24 -11.42 11.91
C SER A 100 1.31 -12.25 11.17
N ASN A 101 1.20 -12.33 9.85
CA ASN A 101 2.13 -13.06 8.98
C ASN A 101 3.22 -12.18 8.34
N VAL A 102 3.17 -10.87 8.56
CA VAL A 102 4.09 -9.93 7.92
C VAL A 102 5.48 -10.04 8.56
N LYS A 103 6.48 -10.25 7.69
CA LYS A 103 7.89 -10.41 8.09
C LYS A 103 8.71 -9.16 7.79
N ARG A 104 8.29 -8.35 6.82
CA ARG A 104 8.98 -7.13 6.38
C ARG A 104 8.00 -5.95 6.31
N MET A 105 8.32 -4.88 7.06
CA MET A 105 7.56 -3.64 7.16
C MET A 105 8.46 -2.40 7.14
N SER A 106 9.73 -2.56 6.77
CA SER A 106 10.69 -1.47 6.75
C SER A 106 10.21 -0.31 5.89
N TYR A 107 10.36 0.91 6.41
CA TYR A 107 10.06 2.16 5.71
C TYR A 107 8.63 2.29 5.16
N MET A 108 7.64 1.59 5.75
CA MET A 108 6.26 1.56 5.25
C MET A 108 5.65 2.95 5.07
N PHE A 109 5.96 3.91 5.95
CA PHE A 109 5.48 5.29 5.91
C PHE A 109 6.61 6.33 5.93
N TYR A 110 7.86 5.92 5.66
CA TYR A 110 8.98 6.85 5.64
C TYR A 110 8.77 7.89 4.55
N GLY A 111 8.97 9.17 4.88
CA GLY A 111 8.73 10.30 3.97
C GLY A 111 7.26 10.76 3.85
N CYS A 112 6.31 10.11 4.56
CA CYS A 112 4.91 10.55 4.62
C CYS A 112 4.72 11.75 5.57
N HIS A 113 5.35 12.89 5.28
CA HIS A 113 5.41 14.05 6.20
C HIS A 113 4.06 14.65 6.59
N LYS A 114 3.01 14.43 5.78
CA LYS A 114 1.65 14.90 6.06
C LYS A 114 0.80 13.93 6.86
N LEU A 115 1.25 12.69 7.05
CA LEU A 115 0.51 11.66 7.78
C LEU A 115 0.72 11.87 9.29
N THR A 116 -0.11 12.70 9.89
CA THR A 116 0.02 13.12 11.30
C THR A 116 -0.44 12.08 12.31
N SER A 117 -1.21 11.08 11.88
CA SER A 117 -1.65 9.95 12.72
C SER A 117 -1.36 8.65 12.00
N LEU A 118 -0.55 7.78 12.60
CA LEU A 118 -0.26 6.45 12.07
C LEU A 118 -1.38 5.47 12.43
N PRO A 119 -2.07 4.86 11.44
CA PRO A 119 -3.14 3.89 11.68
C PRO A 119 -2.57 2.48 11.97
N VAL A 120 -1.63 2.38 12.91
CA VAL A 120 -0.90 1.14 13.23
C VAL A 120 -1.35 0.48 14.54
N GLY A 121 -2.37 1.03 15.22
CA GLY A 121 -2.82 0.54 16.52
C GLY A 121 -3.33 -0.91 16.53
N GLY A 122 -3.70 -1.46 15.36
CA GLY A 122 -4.10 -2.86 15.19
C GLY A 122 -3.00 -3.79 14.69
N PHE A 123 -1.77 -3.30 14.47
CA PHE A 123 -0.72 -4.11 13.85
C PHE A 123 -0.14 -5.11 14.85
N ASN A 124 -0.16 -6.38 14.46
CA ASN A 124 0.64 -7.42 15.08
C ASN A 124 2.03 -7.47 14.45
N THR A 125 3.07 -7.10 15.21
CA THR A 125 4.46 -7.08 14.75
C THR A 125 5.29 -8.26 15.26
N SER A 126 4.68 -9.29 15.86
CA SER A 126 5.41 -10.43 16.46
C SER A 126 6.27 -11.22 15.46
N SER A 127 5.90 -11.17 14.18
CA SER A 127 6.56 -11.89 13.10
C SER A 127 7.59 -11.06 12.33
N VAL A 128 7.71 -9.75 12.64
CA VAL A 128 8.56 -8.82 11.90
C VAL A 128 10.03 -9.03 12.24
N ARG A 129 10.87 -9.23 11.22
CA ARG A 129 12.31 -9.49 11.38
C ARG A 129 13.21 -8.28 11.11
N ALA A 130 12.66 -7.21 10.55
CA ALA A 130 13.36 -5.97 10.28
C ALA A 130 12.41 -4.78 10.49
N LEU A 131 12.52 -4.13 11.65
CA LEU A 131 11.93 -2.82 11.92
C LEU A 131 13.05 -1.79 11.74
N SER A 132 13.18 -1.23 10.54
CA SER A 132 13.95 0.01 10.36
C SER A 132 12.96 1.17 10.28
N GLU A 133 13.19 2.17 11.15
CA GLU A 133 12.56 3.50 11.26
C GLU A 133 11.17 3.68 10.62
N THR A 134 10.15 3.80 11.47
CA THR A 134 8.74 3.93 11.04
C THR A 134 8.22 5.35 10.81
N GLN A 135 9.02 6.42 10.92
CA GLN A 135 8.67 7.75 10.41
C GLN A 135 9.87 8.69 10.42
#